data_AF-A0A2E8DQE9-F1
#
_entry.id   AF-A0A2E8DQE9-F1
#
_cell.length_a   1.000
_cell.length_b   1.000
_cell.length_c   1.000
_cell.angle_alpha   90.00
_cell.angle_beta   90.00
_cell.angle_gamma   90.00
#
_symmetry.space_group_name_H-M   'P 1'
#
loop_
_entity.id
_entity.type
_entity.pdbx_description
1 polymer ?
#
loop_
_entity_poly.entity_id
_entity_poly.type
_entity_poly.pdbx_seq_one_letter_code
_entity_poly.pdbx_strand_id
1 'polypeptide(L)'
;MDKLTNRGQFSSKNTDGFSLIELLVSISILSIFAGVTYSTFRMATRTYNNSELRISLMQKCRASLNQVTTDLVNLQAVEGDTNLLLVSQDTESDDSGIMQQDIISFVTLVKTTPDPIVQQLNRISGTETSSETDELSNTTTTDVQRIIYMIGPEPEPLESMWDPSSLSGQLQANRSEEETTEVSLLRIATTELDPEVIVTPLLETGELPDTDEEGNPIEVVVTAIATQVSSFDLKYFDGEEWYESWEDPELIPLAVQVLVSVSEDATYNQEETNSVSSALSDNAVSSSSGTVTQSTLVYLVMSANFSRETGG
;
A
#
# COMPACT_ATOMS: atom_id res chain seq x y z
N MET A 1 -59.09 36.14 -77.57
CA MET A 1 -58.37 35.08 -78.30
C MET A 1 -57.03 35.68 -78.64
N ASP A 2 -55.86 35.26 -78.21
CA ASP A 2 -55.27 34.09 -77.54
C ASP A 2 -53.83 34.55 -77.24
N LYS A 3 -53.00 34.08 -76.32
CA LYS A 3 -53.01 33.09 -75.24
C LYS A 3 -51.74 33.48 -74.45
N LEU A 4 -51.82 33.54 -73.13
CA LEU A 4 -50.64 33.49 -72.27
C LEU A 4 -49.94 32.14 -72.53
N THR A 5 -48.63 32.11 -72.74
CA THR A 5 -47.88 30.85 -72.67
C THR A 5 -46.55 31.03 -71.97
N ASN A 6 -46.67 30.86 -70.65
CA ASN A 6 -45.69 30.46 -69.67
C ASN A 6 -44.65 29.49 -70.26
N ARG A 7 -43.39 29.91 -70.33
CA ARG A 7 -42.25 29.07 -70.72
C ARG A 7 -41.55 28.60 -69.44
N GLY A 8 -42.10 27.57 -68.81
CA GLY A 8 -41.47 26.86 -67.70
C GLY A 8 -40.19 26.19 -68.18
N GLN A 9 -39.04 26.67 -67.70
CA GLN A 9 -37.79 25.93 -67.76
C GLN A 9 -37.88 24.76 -66.76
N PHE A 10 -38.29 23.59 -67.25
CA PHE A 10 -38.03 22.35 -66.53
C PHE A 10 -36.56 22.02 -66.71
N SER A 11 -35.76 22.36 -65.71
CA SER A 11 -34.43 21.79 -65.52
C SER A 11 -34.59 20.27 -65.42
N SER A 12 -34.24 19.57 -66.49
CA SER A 12 -34.03 18.13 -66.47
C SER A 12 -32.94 17.85 -65.42
N LYS A 13 -33.36 17.33 -64.25
CA LYS A 13 -32.44 16.69 -63.32
C LYS A 13 -32.04 15.38 -63.99
N ASN A 14 -30.82 15.30 -64.49
CA ASN A 14 -30.22 14.03 -64.89
C ASN A 14 -30.24 13.10 -63.66
N THR A 15 -31.06 12.05 -63.72
CA THR A 15 -31.03 10.95 -62.77
C THR A 15 -30.06 9.91 -63.32
N ASP A 16 -28.76 10.22 -63.23
CA ASP A 16 -27.72 9.22 -63.50
C ASP A 16 -27.73 8.22 -62.34
N GLY A 17 -28.09 6.97 -62.65
CA GLY A 17 -28.05 5.87 -61.69
C GLY A 17 -26.60 5.41 -61.44
N PHE A 18 -26.29 5.02 -60.21
CA PHE A 18 -24.98 4.50 -59.85
C PHE A 18 -24.63 3.26 -60.66
N SER A 19 -23.39 3.20 -61.16
CA SER A 19 -22.87 2.00 -61.81
C SER A 19 -22.62 0.90 -60.77
N LEU A 20 -22.85 -0.36 -61.13
CA LEU A 20 -22.62 -1.52 -60.24
C LEU A 20 -21.17 -1.55 -59.71
N ILE A 21 -20.21 -1.14 -60.53
CA ILE A 21 -18.79 -1.05 -60.12
C ILE A 21 -18.56 0.01 -59.04
N GLU A 22 -19.26 1.13 -59.10
CA GLU A 22 -19.15 2.23 -58.13
C GLU A 22 -19.70 1.80 -56.76
N LEU A 23 -20.81 1.05 -56.78
CA LEU A 23 -21.37 0.44 -55.57
C LEU A 23 -20.40 -0.58 -54.95
N LEU A 24 -19.76 -1.42 -55.76
CA LEU A 24 -18.79 -2.41 -55.28
C LEU A 24 -17.56 -1.75 -54.67
N VAL A 25 -17.01 -0.73 -55.33
CA VAL A 25 -15.86 0.04 -54.83
C VAL A 25 -16.21 0.78 -53.53
N SER A 26 -17.39 1.39 -53.46
CA SER A 26 -17.85 2.09 -52.26
C SER A 26 -17.97 1.16 -51.05
N ILE A 27 -18.55 -0.04 -51.24
CA ILE A 27 -18.66 -1.05 -50.17
C ILE A 27 -17.28 -1.54 -49.75
N SER A 28 -16.35 -1.70 -50.70
CA SER A 28 -14.98 -2.14 -50.43
C SER A 28 -14.22 -1.10 -49.58
N ILE A 29 -14.29 0.18 -49.96
CA ILE A 29 -13.66 1.27 -49.19
C ILE A 29 -14.31 1.39 -47.81
N LEU A 30 -15.64 1.29 -47.72
CA LEU A 30 -16.37 1.34 -46.45
C LEU A 30 -15.94 0.19 -45.51
N SER A 31 -15.77 -1.02 -46.04
CA SER A 31 -15.32 -2.18 -45.26
C SER A 31 -13.90 -1.99 -44.72
N ILE A 32 -12.98 -1.51 -45.57
CA ILE A 32 -11.61 -1.19 -45.15
C ILE A 32 -11.63 -0.11 -44.06
N PHE A 33 -12.40 0.96 -44.26
CA PHE A 33 -12.50 2.06 -43.31
C PHE A 33 -13.10 1.62 -41.96
N ALA A 34 -14.14 0.78 -41.99
CA ALA A 34 -14.73 0.19 -40.78
C ALA A 34 -13.71 -0.68 -40.03
N GLY A 35 -12.91 -1.48 -40.75
CA GLY A 35 -11.84 -2.29 -40.17
C GLY A 35 -10.77 -1.47 -39.47
N VAL A 36 -10.28 -0.40 -40.12
CA VAL A 36 -9.26 0.51 -39.55
C VAL A 36 -9.80 1.24 -38.31
N THR A 37 -11.04 1.75 -38.39
CA THR A 37 -11.68 2.47 -37.28
C THR A 37 -11.87 1.55 -36.08
N TYR A 38 -12.38 0.33 -36.31
CA TYR A 38 -12.58 -0.66 -35.25
C TYR A 38 -11.25 -1.10 -34.62
N SER A 39 -10.21 -1.34 -35.42
CA SER A 39 -8.88 -1.70 -34.92
C SER A 39 -8.28 -0.58 -34.06
N THR A 40 -8.39 0.67 -34.50
CA THR A 40 -7.88 1.84 -33.77
C THR A 40 -8.63 2.02 -32.45
N PHE A 41 -9.96 1.91 -32.47
CA PHE A 41 -10.79 1.99 -31.27
C PHE A 41 -10.43 0.89 -30.26
N ARG A 42 -10.33 -0.38 -30.71
CA ARG A 42 -9.95 -1.50 -29.84
C ARG A 42 -8.56 -1.33 -29.25
N MET A 43 -7.61 -0.84 -30.03
CA MET A 43 -6.25 -0.56 -29.56
C MET A 43 -6.24 0.57 -28.51
N ALA A 44 -7.01 1.63 -28.74
CA ALA A 44 -7.15 2.75 -27.81
C ALA A 44 -7.76 2.30 -26.48
N THR A 45 -8.85 1.52 -26.50
CA THR A 45 -9.49 1.00 -25.27
C THR A 45 -8.54 0.10 -24.48
N ARG A 46 -7.81 -0.82 -25.15
CA ARG A 46 -6.83 -1.68 -24.47
C ARG A 46 -5.71 -0.87 -23.82
N THR A 47 -5.19 0.12 -24.53
CA THR A 47 -4.12 0.99 -24.02
C THR A 47 -4.59 1.82 -22.83
N TYR A 48 -5.82 2.34 -22.90
CA TYR A 48 -6.44 3.10 -21.82
C TYR A 48 -6.57 2.25 -20.55
N ASN A 49 -7.19 1.06 -20.63
CA ASN A 49 -7.37 0.19 -19.47
C ASN A 49 -6.03 -0.21 -18.82
N ASN A 50 -5.04 -0.59 -19.63
CA ASN A 50 -3.71 -0.93 -19.11
C ASN A 50 -3.02 0.27 -18.42
N SER A 51 -3.23 1.48 -18.94
CA SER A 51 -2.66 2.69 -18.34
C SER A 51 -3.34 3.07 -17.02
N GLU A 52 -4.66 2.88 -16.92
CA GLU A 52 -5.43 3.13 -15.71
C GLU A 52 -4.99 2.21 -14.57
N LEU A 53 -4.86 0.90 -14.86
CA LEU A 53 -4.35 -0.08 -13.91
C LEU A 53 -2.94 0.29 -13.43
N ARG A 54 -2.02 0.61 -14.36
CA ARG A 54 -0.65 0.97 -14.01
C ARG A 54 -0.58 2.24 -13.14
N ILE A 55 -1.42 3.24 -13.41
CA ILE A 55 -1.49 4.47 -12.61
C ILE A 55 -1.96 4.14 -11.19
N SER A 56 -3.00 3.31 -11.06
CA SER A 56 -3.52 2.87 -9.75
C SER A 56 -2.43 2.16 -8.92
N LEU A 57 -1.74 1.18 -9.51
CA LEU A 57 -0.66 0.44 -8.84
C LEU A 57 0.50 1.36 -8.43
N MET A 58 0.89 2.32 -9.29
CA MET A 58 1.91 3.33 -8.96
C MET A 58 1.50 4.24 -7.81
N GLN A 59 0.22 4.62 -7.72
CA GLN A 59 -0.30 5.44 -6.63
C GLN A 59 -0.28 4.69 -5.31
N LYS A 60 -0.71 3.42 -5.29
CA LYS A 60 -0.64 2.55 -4.12
C LYS A 60 0.79 2.44 -3.60
N CYS A 61 1.73 2.08 -4.48
CA CYS A 61 3.14 1.97 -4.12
C CYS A 61 3.71 3.29 -3.56
N ARG A 62 3.38 4.42 -4.18
CA ARG A 62 3.82 5.74 -3.69
C ARG A 62 3.20 6.10 -2.33
N ALA A 63 1.94 5.76 -2.09
CA ALA A 63 1.29 5.99 -0.80
C ALA A 63 1.97 5.16 0.31
N SER A 64 2.23 3.87 0.05
CA SER A 64 2.99 3.00 0.95
C SER A 64 4.37 3.55 1.27
N LEU A 65 5.16 3.88 0.25
CA LEU A 65 6.51 4.40 0.44
C LEU A 65 6.51 5.73 1.20
N ASN A 66 5.57 6.63 0.91
CA ASN A 66 5.45 7.89 1.63
C ASN A 66 5.13 7.67 3.12
N GLN A 67 4.26 6.71 3.43
CA GLN A 67 3.87 6.41 4.81
C GLN A 67 5.06 5.81 5.58
N VAL A 68 5.71 4.77 5.03
CA VAL A 68 6.91 4.15 5.61
C VAL A 68 8.02 5.17 5.79
N THR A 69 8.28 5.99 4.77
CA THR A 69 9.29 7.07 4.84
C THR A 69 8.94 8.09 5.91
N THR A 70 7.67 8.47 6.05
CA THR A 70 7.26 9.44 7.06
C THR A 70 7.52 8.90 8.46
N ASP A 71 7.23 7.63 8.71
CA ASP A 71 7.46 7.03 10.02
C ASP A 71 8.96 6.84 10.30
N LEU A 72 9.73 6.35 9.32
CA LEU A 72 11.18 6.15 9.42
C LEU A 72 11.94 7.47 9.64
N VAL A 73 11.54 8.56 8.99
CA VAL A 73 12.17 9.88 9.20
C VAL A 73 11.94 10.40 10.62
N ASN A 74 10.85 10.00 11.28
CA ASN A 74 10.54 10.37 12.66
C ASN A 74 11.01 9.32 13.68
N LEU A 75 11.77 8.31 13.24
CA LEU A 75 12.32 7.26 14.08
C LEU A 75 13.08 7.86 15.27
N GLN A 76 12.78 7.36 16.47
CA GLN A 76 13.50 7.67 17.69
C GLN A 76 14.30 6.45 18.09
N ALA A 77 15.60 6.65 18.28
CA ALA A 77 16.48 5.63 18.80
C ALA A 77 17.56 6.28 19.66
N VAL A 78 17.83 5.66 20.80
CA VAL A 78 18.78 6.11 21.82
C VAL A 78 19.66 4.92 22.18
N GLU A 79 20.97 5.13 22.19
CA GLU A 79 21.94 4.09 22.55
C GLU A 79 21.68 3.56 23.96
N GLY A 80 21.57 2.24 24.09
CA GLY A 80 21.36 1.55 25.37
C GLY A 80 19.91 1.54 25.88
N ASP A 81 18.95 2.10 25.14
CA ASP A 81 17.52 1.97 25.47
C ASP A 81 16.89 0.81 24.68
N THR A 82 16.60 -0.29 25.38
CA THR A 82 16.00 -1.49 24.81
C THR A 82 14.60 -1.24 24.21
N ASN A 83 13.89 -0.24 24.71
CA ASN A 83 12.56 0.12 24.24
C ASN A 83 12.58 0.88 22.92
N LEU A 84 13.72 1.45 22.53
CA LEU A 84 13.86 2.25 21.31
C LEU A 84 14.63 1.53 20.20
N LEU A 85 14.81 0.22 20.36
CA LEU A 85 15.51 -0.60 19.38
C LEU A 85 14.75 -0.71 18.07
N LEU A 86 15.52 -0.62 16.98
CA LEU A 86 15.12 -1.02 15.65
C LEU A 86 15.26 -2.55 15.56
N VAL A 87 14.16 -3.23 15.28
CA VAL A 87 14.14 -4.67 15.04
C VAL A 87 13.74 -4.91 13.60
N SER A 88 14.56 -5.65 12.87
CA SER A 88 14.27 -6.10 11.51
C SER A 88 14.35 -7.60 11.44
N GLN A 89 13.40 -8.22 10.74
CA GLN A 89 13.46 -9.63 10.40
C GLN A 89 13.21 -9.78 8.90
N ASP A 90 14.16 -10.43 8.25
CA ASP A 90 14.00 -10.88 6.87
C ASP A 90 13.22 -12.20 6.88
N THR A 91 12.15 -12.26 6.09
CA THR A 91 11.40 -13.50 5.88
C THR A 91 11.44 -13.83 4.39
N GLU A 92 12.34 -14.76 4.04
CA GLU A 92 12.33 -15.41 2.74
C GLU A 92 11.10 -16.33 2.64
N SER A 93 10.18 -16.00 1.73
CA SER A 93 8.96 -16.77 1.51
C SER A 93 9.25 -17.98 0.62
N ASP A 94 9.29 -19.17 1.22
CA ASP A 94 9.71 -20.41 0.54
C ASP A 94 8.69 -20.99 -0.46
N ASP A 95 7.40 -20.62 -0.44
CA ASP A 95 6.41 -21.28 -1.35
C ASP A 95 5.06 -20.54 -1.58
N SER A 96 4.88 -19.28 -1.12
CA SER A 96 3.54 -18.62 -1.11
C SER A 96 3.23 -17.67 -2.27
N GLY A 97 4.11 -17.57 -3.28
CA GLY A 97 3.93 -16.66 -4.43
C GLY A 97 4.13 -15.17 -4.12
N ILE A 98 4.18 -14.81 -2.83
CA ILE A 98 4.81 -13.60 -2.31
C ILE A 98 6.32 -13.83 -2.39
N MET A 99 7.10 -12.81 -2.74
CA MET A 99 8.54 -13.00 -3.05
C MET A 99 9.45 -12.67 -1.86
N GLN A 100 9.07 -11.71 -1.02
CA GLN A 100 9.85 -11.29 0.14
C GLN A 100 8.93 -10.54 1.12
N GLN A 101 9.01 -10.87 2.41
CA GLN A 101 8.17 -10.31 3.46
C GLN A 101 9.01 -9.85 4.63
N ASP A 102 9.66 -8.71 4.48
CA ASP A 102 10.43 -8.17 5.59
C ASP A 102 9.50 -7.61 6.66
N ILE A 103 9.93 -7.70 7.91
CA ILE A 103 9.27 -7.10 9.05
C ILE A 103 10.23 -6.07 9.62
N ILE A 104 9.73 -4.86 9.87
CA ILE A 104 10.50 -3.81 10.54
C ILE A 104 9.67 -3.18 11.64
N SER A 105 10.26 -3.11 12.83
CA SER A 105 9.68 -2.57 14.05
C SER A 105 10.59 -1.48 14.62
N PHE A 106 10.04 -0.30 14.87
CA PHE A 106 10.78 0.82 15.43
C PHE A 106 9.84 1.79 16.13
N VAL A 107 10.43 2.70 16.90
CA VAL A 107 9.69 3.71 17.65
C VAL A 107 9.68 5.04 16.90
N THR A 108 8.53 5.71 16.84
CA THR A 108 8.38 7.00 16.16
C THR A 108 7.59 8.00 17.02
N LEU A 109 7.74 9.28 16.70
CA LEU A 109 6.93 10.34 17.30
C LEU A 109 5.53 10.40 16.68
N VAL A 110 4.51 10.42 17.53
CA VAL A 110 3.12 10.62 17.11
C VAL A 110 2.92 12.10 16.75
N LYS A 111 2.53 12.39 15.51
CA LYS A 111 2.10 13.74 15.15
C LYS A 111 0.73 14.01 15.76
N THR A 112 0.70 14.69 16.89
CA THR A 112 -0.52 15.14 17.54
C THR A 112 -1.10 16.34 16.79
N THR A 113 -2.35 16.24 16.33
CA THR A 113 -3.13 17.37 15.80
C THR A 113 -4.44 17.52 16.59
N PRO A 114 -4.68 18.67 17.26
CA PRO A 114 -3.82 19.84 17.31
C PRO A 114 -2.62 19.63 18.25
N ASP A 115 -1.48 20.20 17.87
CA ASP A 115 -0.23 20.19 18.62
C ASP A 115 -0.48 20.54 20.10
N PRO A 116 0.03 19.74 21.06
CA PRO A 116 -0.17 19.96 22.50
C PRO A 116 0.31 21.34 22.94
N ILE A 117 1.32 21.91 22.28
CA ILE A 117 1.80 23.27 22.54
C ILE A 117 0.74 24.29 22.09
N VAL A 118 0.10 24.07 20.94
CA VAL A 118 -1.00 24.92 20.46
C VAL A 118 -2.21 24.81 21.39
N GLN A 119 -2.52 23.60 21.89
CA GLN A 119 -3.56 23.41 22.89
C GLN A 119 -3.22 24.12 24.21
N GLN A 120 -1.99 23.99 24.71
CA GLN A 120 -1.53 24.68 25.92
C GLN A 120 -1.56 26.20 25.74
N LEU A 121 -1.10 26.72 24.59
CA LEU A 121 -1.17 28.14 24.27
C LEU A 121 -2.61 28.64 24.19
N ASN A 122 -3.53 27.86 23.62
CA ASN A 122 -4.95 28.18 23.59
C ASN A 122 -5.56 28.19 25.00
N ARG A 123 -5.16 27.25 25.88
CA ARG A 123 -5.56 27.24 27.31
C ARG A 123 -5.00 28.44 28.08
N ILE A 124 -3.78 28.89 27.75
CA ILE A 124 -3.13 30.03 28.42
C ILE A 124 -3.67 31.37 27.89
N SER A 125 -4.10 31.42 26.62
CA SER A 125 -4.49 32.67 25.94
C SER A 125 -6.01 32.93 25.90
N GLY A 126 -6.85 31.94 26.23
CA GLY A 126 -8.29 32.00 25.98
C GLY A 126 -9.16 31.46 27.12
N THR A 127 -10.14 32.27 27.50
CA THR A 127 -11.16 32.12 28.54
C THR A 127 -11.94 30.81 28.49
N GLU A 128 -12.24 30.25 29.67
CA GLU A 128 -13.21 29.16 29.88
C GLU A 128 -14.49 29.37 29.04
N THR A 129 -14.72 28.50 28.06
CA THR A 129 -16.07 28.15 27.62
C THR A 129 -16.04 26.71 27.13
N SER A 130 -16.44 25.81 28.03
CA SER A 130 -16.72 24.40 27.78
C SER A 130 -17.62 24.24 26.56
N SER A 131 -17.07 23.65 25.50
CA SER A 131 -17.85 23.06 24.41
C SER A 131 -17.60 21.55 24.47
N GLU A 132 -18.60 20.84 24.99
CA GLU A 132 -18.72 19.38 24.99
C GLU A 132 -18.84 18.90 23.54
N THR A 133 -17.73 18.75 22.81
CA THR A 133 -17.72 18.06 21.51
C THR A 133 -16.37 17.46 21.08
N ASP A 134 -15.35 17.42 21.95
CA ASP A 134 -14.01 16.86 21.63
C ASP A 134 -13.68 15.64 22.52
N GLU A 135 -14.57 14.65 22.61
CA GLU A 135 -14.35 13.38 23.35
C GLU A 135 -13.87 12.22 22.46
N LEU A 136 -13.17 12.47 21.35
CA LEU A 136 -12.62 11.37 20.53
C LEU A 136 -11.14 11.52 20.12
N SER A 137 -10.38 12.43 20.75
CA SER A 137 -8.97 12.69 20.37
C SER A 137 -8.01 12.79 21.56
N ASN A 138 -8.34 12.22 22.72
CA ASN A 138 -7.50 12.22 23.92
C ASN A 138 -7.29 10.81 24.50
N THR A 139 -6.84 9.82 23.71
CA THR A 139 -6.49 8.50 24.28
C THR A 139 -5.01 8.16 24.23
N THR A 140 -4.19 8.77 23.39
CA THR A 140 -2.74 8.48 23.42
C THR A 140 -2.01 9.55 24.24
N THR A 141 -1.76 9.24 25.51
CA THR A 141 -1.00 10.08 26.45
C THR A 141 0.51 10.07 26.20
N THR A 142 0.98 9.28 25.24
CA THR A 142 2.39 9.14 24.88
C THR A 142 2.69 9.86 23.57
N ASP A 143 3.71 10.72 23.56
CA ASP A 143 4.19 11.40 22.35
C ASP A 143 4.89 10.44 21.37
N VAL A 144 5.01 9.17 21.77
CA VAL A 144 5.82 8.12 21.15
C VAL A 144 4.98 6.85 21.02
N GLN A 145 5.11 6.15 19.91
CA GLN A 145 4.47 4.86 19.64
C GLN A 145 5.46 3.93 18.91
N ARG A 146 5.33 2.62 19.11
CA ARG A 146 6.03 1.63 18.28
C ARG A 146 5.20 1.32 17.04
N ILE A 147 5.88 1.23 15.90
CA ILE A 147 5.29 0.90 14.61
C ILE A 147 5.92 -0.37 14.09
N ILE A 148 5.09 -1.28 13.60
CA ILE A 148 5.49 -2.48 12.91
C ILE A 148 4.91 -2.45 11.49
N TYR A 149 5.76 -2.73 10.52
CA TYR A 149 5.39 -2.94 9.13
C TYR A 149 5.55 -4.41 8.77
N MET A 150 4.52 -4.98 8.17
CA MET A 150 4.54 -6.35 7.66
C MET A 150 3.53 -6.51 6.53
N ILE A 151 3.72 -7.55 5.73
CA ILE A 151 2.72 -8.00 4.77
C ILE A 151 1.75 -8.95 5.47
N GLY A 152 0.45 -8.74 5.28
CA GLY A 152 -0.57 -9.62 5.87
C GLY A 152 -1.93 -9.49 5.17
N PRO A 153 -2.94 -10.25 5.62
CA PRO A 153 -4.30 -10.12 5.11
C PRO A 153 -4.87 -8.72 5.43
N GLU A 154 -5.72 -8.20 4.54
CA GLU A 154 -6.41 -6.93 4.78
C GLU A 154 -7.29 -7.02 6.05
N PRO A 155 -7.17 -6.07 7.00
CA PRO A 155 -7.99 -6.05 8.20
C PRO A 155 -9.44 -5.68 7.84
N GLU A 156 -10.41 -6.22 8.56
CA GLU A 156 -11.82 -5.87 8.35
C GLU A 156 -12.05 -4.36 8.57
N PRO A 157 -12.94 -3.72 7.79
CA PRO A 157 -13.20 -2.30 7.91
C PRO A 157 -13.73 -1.92 9.30
N LEU A 158 -13.24 -0.78 9.79
CA LEU A 158 -13.42 -0.12 11.10
C LEU A 158 -14.84 -0.11 11.72
N GLU A 159 -15.90 -0.44 10.98
CA GLU A 159 -17.28 -0.49 11.52
C GLU A 159 -17.52 -1.65 12.51
N SER A 160 -16.63 -2.65 12.54
CA SER A 160 -16.65 -3.74 13.54
C SER A 160 -15.68 -3.52 14.72
N MET A 161 -14.98 -2.39 14.79
CA MET A 161 -13.80 -2.17 15.65
C MET A 161 -14.12 -1.55 17.03
N TRP A 162 -15.27 -1.87 17.62
CA TRP A 162 -15.60 -1.46 18.99
C TRP A 162 -15.27 -2.53 20.05
N ASP A 163 -14.54 -3.59 19.67
CA ASP A 163 -14.10 -4.63 20.60
C ASP A 163 -12.57 -4.88 20.44
N PRO A 164 -11.73 -4.40 21.38
CA PRO A 164 -10.28 -4.62 21.35
C PRO A 164 -9.90 -6.11 21.44
N SER A 165 -10.80 -6.99 21.89
CA SER A 165 -10.57 -8.44 21.94
C SER A 165 -10.78 -9.15 20.58
N SER A 166 -11.28 -8.44 19.56
CA SER A 166 -11.48 -8.97 18.20
C SER A 166 -10.25 -8.82 17.30
N LEU A 167 -9.23 -8.07 17.73
CA LEU A 167 -8.01 -7.78 16.96
C LEU A 167 -7.01 -8.95 16.95
N SER A 168 -6.84 -9.64 18.08
CA SER A 168 -5.96 -10.83 18.17
C SER A 168 -6.45 -11.97 17.25
N GLY A 169 -7.77 -12.04 17.00
CA GLY A 169 -8.38 -13.01 16.09
C GLY A 169 -8.34 -12.66 14.59
N GLN A 170 -7.79 -11.50 14.19
CA GLN A 170 -7.72 -11.10 12.77
C GLN A 170 -6.39 -11.43 12.10
N LEU A 171 -5.30 -11.52 12.87
CA LEU A 171 -3.99 -11.94 12.37
C LEU A 171 -3.93 -13.46 12.17
N GLN A 172 -4.73 -14.22 12.95
CA GLN A 172 -5.06 -15.62 12.64
C GLN A 172 -6.36 -15.68 11.86
N ALA A 173 -6.29 -15.78 10.54
CA ALA A 173 -7.42 -16.15 9.73
C ALA A 173 -7.77 -17.63 10.00
N ASN A 174 -8.46 -17.93 11.10
CA ASN A 174 -9.24 -19.17 11.23
C ASN A 174 -10.54 -18.97 10.43
N ARG A 175 -10.40 -18.71 9.14
CA ARG A 175 -11.46 -18.36 8.19
C ARG A 175 -11.50 -19.46 7.15
N SER A 176 -12.72 -19.87 6.83
CA SER A 176 -13.07 -20.98 5.94
C SER A 176 -12.21 -21.07 4.67
N GLU A 177 -11.83 -22.30 4.33
CA GLU A 177 -10.91 -22.82 3.28
C GLU A 177 -11.11 -22.31 1.83
N GLU A 178 -11.90 -21.27 1.55
CA GLU A 178 -12.25 -20.84 0.18
C GLU A 178 -12.08 -19.34 -0.13
N GLU A 179 -11.65 -18.49 0.82
CA GLU A 179 -11.48 -17.05 0.56
C GLU A 179 -10.02 -16.67 0.29
N THR A 180 -9.67 -16.43 -0.99
CA THR A 180 -8.42 -15.75 -1.36
C THR A 180 -8.46 -14.34 -0.81
N THR A 181 -7.69 -14.06 0.24
CA THR A 181 -7.63 -12.72 0.83
C THR A 181 -6.59 -11.87 0.08
N GLU A 182 -6.95 -10.61 -0.19
CA GLU A 182 -6.02 -9.66 -0.80
C GLU A 182 -4.90 -9.33 0.18
N VAL A 183 -3.66 -9.39 -0.30
CA VAL A 183 -2.48 -9.10 0.51
C VAL A 183 -2.34 -7.60 0.67
N SER A 184 -2.10 -7.12 1.89
CA SER A 184 -1.90 -5.70 2.17
C SER A 184 -0.61 -5.45 2.96
N LEU A 185 0.00 -4.28 2.73
CA LEU A 185 1.03 -3.77 3.63
C LEU A 185 0.33 -3.18 4.85
N LEU A 186 0.53 -3.82 5.99
CA LEU A 186 -0.02 -3.43 7.27
C LEU A 186 0.93 -2.52 8.01
N ARG A 187 0.36 -1.52 8.68
CA ARG A 187 1.02 -0.69 9.69
C ARG A 187 0.29 -0.91 11.00
N ILE A 188 1.00 -1.49 11.95
CA ILE A 188 0.52 -1.75 13.30
C ILE A 188 1.18 -0.70 14.20
N ALA A 189 0.38 0.14 14.85
CA ALA A 189 0.85 1.09 15.85
C ALA A 189 0.40 0.65 17.24
N THR A 190 1.31 0.69 18.21
CA THR A 190 1.05 0.28 19.59
C THR A 190 1.63 1.29 20.59
N THR A 191 0.98 1.40 21.74
CA THR A 191 1.46 2.18 22.89
C THR A 191 2.60 1.50 23.64
N GLU A 192 2.73 0.18 23.52
CA GLU A 192 3.83 -0.58 24.11
C GLU A 192 5.12 -0.36 23.30
N LEU A 193 6.21 -0.04 24.00
CA LEU A 193 7.48 0.29 23.38
C LEU A 193 8.46 -0.89 23.43
N ASP A 194 8.30 -1.85 24.32
CA ASP A 194 9.20 -2.99 24.39
C ASP A 194 9.01 -3.90 23.15
N PRO A 195 10.05 -4.10 22.32
CA PRO A 195 9.95 -4.99 21.17
C PRO A 195 9.76 -6.45 21.58
N GLU A 196 10.25 -6.91 22.74
CA GLU A 196 10.13 -8.32 23.14
C GLU A 196 8.67 -8.69 23.45
N VAL A 197 7.92 -7.74 24.04
CA VAL A 197 6.51 -7.92 24.39
C VAL A 197 5.61 -7.94 23.15
N ILE A 198 5.95 -7.18 22.10
CA ILE A 198 5.08 -7.05 20.92
C ILE A 198 5.54 -7.89 19.74
N VAL A 199 6.83 -7.82 19.40
CA VAL A 199 7.35 -8.45 18.19
C VAL A 199 7.44 -9.96 18.37
N THR A 200 7.91 -10.45 19.52
CA THR A 200 8.07 -11.91 19.74
C THR A 200 6.73 -12.65 19.63
N PRO A 201 5.64 -12.24 20.33
CA PRO A 201 4.36 -12.92 20.19
C PRO A 201 3.78 -12.76 18.78
N LEU A 202 3.94 -11.60 18.15
CA LEU A 202 3.49 -11.40 16.77
C LEU A 202 4.15 -12.38 15.80
N LEU A 203 5.43 -12.70 15.99
CA LEU A 203 6.16 -13.65 15.14
C LEU A 203 5.88 -15.11 15.48
N GLU A 204 5.72 -15.44 16.76
CA GLU A 204 5.54 -16.82 17.22
C GLU A 204 4.09 -17.29 17.15
N THR A 205 3.14 -16.46 17.58
CA THR A 205 1.72 -16.81 17.67
C THR A 205 0.85 -16.06 16.67
N GLY A 206 1.38 -15.00 16.03
CA GLY A 206 0.58 -14.11 15.21
C GLY A 206 -0.37 -13.24 16.02
N GLU A 207 -0.28 -13.22 17.35
CA GLU A 207 -1.18 -12.47 18.21
C GLU A 207 -0.45 -11.28 18.84
N LEU A 208 -1.14 -10.15 18.91
CA LEU A 208 -0.69 -8.99 19.66
C LEU A 208 -1.24 -9.08 21.09
N PRO A 209 -0.40 -8.82 22.11
CA PRO A 209 -0.86 -8.81 23.49
C PRO A 209 -1.83 -7.67 23.74
N ASP A 210 -2.81 -7.91 24.60
CA ASP A 210 -3.85 -6.99 25.02
C ASP A 210 -3.48 -6.22 26.31
N THR A 211 -2.52 -6.73 27.09
CA THR A 211 -2.01 -6.09 28.30
C THR A 211 -0.48 -6.12 28.39
N ASP A 212 0.09 -5.09 29.01
CA ASP A 212 1.52 -5.00 29.33
C ASP A 212 1.91 -5.89 30.53
N GLU A 213 3.19 -5.89 30.91
CA GLU A 213 3.71 -6.66 32.05
C GLU A 213 3.07 -6.25 33.39
N GLU A 214 2.62 -5.01 33.49
CA GLU A 214 1.93 -4.44 34.66
C GLU A 214 0.40 -4.65 34.65
N GLY A 215 -0.15 -5.20 33.56
CA GLY A 215 -1.58 -5.45 33.38
C GLY A 215 -2.40 -4.23 32.94
N ASN A 216 -1.77 -3.18 32.42
CA ASN A 216 -2.45 -2.07 31.75
C ASN A 216 -2.81 -2.45 30.31
N PRO A 217 -3.91 -1.92 29.76
CA PRO A 217 -4.31 -2.21 28.39
C PRO A 217 -3.32 -1.61 27.38
N ILE A 218 -2.94 -2.40 26.38
CA ILE A 218 -2.14 -1.95 25.24
C ILE A 218 -3.10 -1.49 24.13
N GLU A 219 -2.98 -0.23 23.69
CA GLU A 219 -3.75 0.25 22.55
C GLU A 219 -3.03 -0.13 21.25
N VAL A 220 -3.70 -0.93 20.41
CA VAL A 220 -3.18 -1.37 19.12
C VAL A 220 -4.08 -0.86 18.00
N VAL A 221 -3.48 -0.25 16.99
CA VAL A 221 -4.15 0.23 15.78
C VAL A 221 -3.50 -0.41 14.56
N VAL A 222 -4.23 -1.29 13.89
CA VAL A 222 -3.82 -1.92 12.63
C VAL A 222 -4.44 -1.14 11.46
N THR A 223 -3.64 -0.80 10.46
CA THR A 223 -4.10 -0.07 9.27
C THR A 223 -3.48 -0.66 8.00
N ALA A 224 -4.30 -1.04 7.02
CA ALA A 224 -3.81 -1.34 5.69
C ALA A 224 -3.48 -0.04 4.94
N ILE A 225 -2.23 0.11 4.52
CA ILE A 225 -1.76 1.30 3.79
C ILE A 225 -1.98 1.14 2.29
N ALA A 226 -1.70 -0.05 1.79
CA ALA A 226 -1.98 -0.39 0.41
C ALA A 226 -2.33 -1.87 0.30
N THR A 227 -3.31 -2.15 -0.55
CA THR A 227 -3.68 -3.50 -0.94
C THR A 227 -2.85 -3.95 -2.15
N GLN A 228 -2.89 -5.25 -2.42
CA GLN A 228 -2.21 -5.93 -3.51
C GLN A 228 -0.67 -5.84 -3.46
N VAL A 229 -0.10 -5.80 -2.26
CA VAL A 229 1.35 -5.72 -2.06
C VAL A 229 1.94 -7.13 -2.15
N SER A 230 2.81 -7.37 -3.13
CA SER A 230 3.43 -8.69 -3.36
C SER A 230 4.86 -8.83 -2.85
N SER A 231 5.51 -7.72 -2.48
CA SER A 231 6.80 -7.77 -1.81
C SER A 231 7.08 -6.47 -1.07
N PHE A 232 7.72 -6.61 0.08
CA PHE A 232 8.23 -5.54 0.92
C PHE A 232 9.60 -5.98 1.38
N ASP A 233 10.62 -5.24 0.95
CA ASP A 233 12.05 -5.58 1.11
C ASP A 233 12.81 -4.34 1.61
N LEU A 234 13.79 -4.58 2.47
CA LEU A 234 14.55 -3.58 3.20
C LEU A 234 16.03 -3.84 3.06
N LYS A 235 16.80 -2.76 2.85
CA LYS A 235 18.25 -2.80 2.92
C LYS A 235 18.77 -1.70 3.82
N TYR A 236 19.86 -1.97 4.51
CA TYR A 236 20.40 -1.13 5.56
C TYR A 236 21.81 -0.68 5.19
N PHE A 237 22.10 0.61 5.39
CA PHE A 237 23.40 1.19 5.09
C PHE A 237 24.09 1.65 6.37
N ASP A 238 25.28 1.14 6.66
CA ASP A 238 26.06 1.50 7.85
C ASP A 238 26.93 2.75 7.67
N GLY A 239 27.11 3.20 6.41
CA GLY A 239 28.04 4.27 6.05
C GLY A 239 29.10 3.84 5.04
N GLU A 240 29.32 2.54 4.90
CA GLU A 240 30.32 1.93 4.00
C GLU A 240 29.65 0.92 3.05
N GLU A 241 28.82 0.00 3.57
CA GLU A 241 28.23 -1.12 2.83
C GLU A 241 26.71 -1.25 3.06
N TRP A 242 26.05 -1.99 2.16
CA TRP A 242 24.61 -2.30 2.24
C TRP A 242 24.39 -3.73 2.70
N TYR A 243 23.48 -3.91 3.65
CA TYR A 243 23.11 -5.19 4.25
C TYR A 243 21.62 -5.48 4.02
N GLU A 244 21.27 -6.77 3.91
CA GLU A 244 19.89 -7.23 3.75
C GLU A 244 19.20 -7.44 5.11
N SER A 245 19.98 -7.70 6.16
CA SER A 245 19.52 -7.71 7.54
C SER A 245 20.26 -6.69 8.39
N TRP A 246 19.65 -6.24 9.48
CA TRP A 246 20.30 -5.40 10.49
C TRP A 246 20.30 -6.12 11.85
N GLU A 247 21.47 -6.63 12.24
CA GLU A 247 21.64 -7.47 13.44
C GLU A 247 22.23 -6.71 14.64
N ASP A 248 22.64 -5.45 14.47
CA ASP A 248 23.22 -4.65 15.54
C ASP A 248 22.15 -3.75 16.18
N PRO A 249 21.62 -4.11 17.37
CA PRO A 249 20.62 -3.29 18.06
C PRO A 249 21.23 -2.01 18.66
N GLU A 250 22.55 -1.98 18.91
CA GLU A 250 23.20 -0.82 19.54
C GLU A 250 23.45 0.31 18.52
N LEU A 251 23.57 -0.05 17.25
CA LEU A 251 23.77 0.89 16.15
C LEU A 251 22.52 1.04 15.29
N ILE A 252 22.22 2.28 14.92
CA ILE A 252 21.14 2.59 13.97
C ILE A 252 21.77 2.71 12.58
N PRO A 253 21.17 2.13 11.52
CA PRO A 253 21.68 2.29 10.18
C PRO A 253 21.63 3.77 9.76
N LEU A 254 22.61 4.22 8.98
CA LEU A 254 22.65 5.59 8.49
C LEU A 254 21.52 5.86 7.47
N ALA A 255 21.17 4.83 6.68
CA ALA A 255 20.04 4.88 5.77
C ALA A 255 19.35 3.52 5.65
N VAL A 256 18.07 3.56 5.34
CA VAL A 256 17.25 2.39 5.00
C VAL A 256 16.72 2.57 3.59
N GLN A 257 16.96 1.60 2.72
CA GLN A 257 16.31 1.49 1.43
C GLN A 257 15.05 0.66 1.60
N VAL A 258 13.91 1.20 1.18
CA VAL A 258 12.62 0.51 1.23
C VAL A 258 12.19 0.21 -0.19
N LEU A 259 11.89 -1.05 -0.47
CA LEU A 259 11.41 -1.54 -1.75
C LEU A 259 9.99 -2.10 -1.56
N VAL A 260 9.05 -1.62 -2.38
CA VAL A 260 7.66 -2.09 -2.36
C VAL A 260 7.26 -2.51 -3.77
N SER A 261 6.73 -3.73 -3.88
CA SER A 261 6.17 -4.27 -5.11
C SER A 261 4.66 -4.46 -4.95
N VAL A 262 3.89 -3.94 -5.90
CA VAL A 262 2.42 -4.08 -5.95
C VAL A 262 2.06 -4.81 -7.24
N SER A 263 1.23 -5.84 -7.17
CA SER A 263 0.80 -6.61 -8.34
C SER A 263 -0.69 -6.92 -8.30
N GLU A 264 -1.33 -6.87 -9.47
CA GLU A 264 -2.78 -7.13 -9.64
C GLU A 264 -3.27 -8.44 -8.99
N ASP A 265 -2.44 -9.50 -9.05
CA ASP A 265 -2.79 -10.85 -8.58
C ASP A 265 -2.18 -11.21 -7.21
N ALA A 266 -1.82 -10.23 -6.38
CA ALA A 266 -1.25 -10.52 -5.06
C ALA A 266 -2.30 -11.11 -4.10
N THR A 267 -2.22 -12.42 -3.87
CA THR A 267 -3.10 -13.19 -2.96
C THR A 267 -2.32 -13.78 -1.79
N TYR A 268 -2.92 -13.77 -0.59
CA TYR A 268 -2.33 -14.35 0.61
C TYR A 268 -2.76 -15.82 0.72
N ASN A 269 -1.80 -16.76 0.68
CA ASN A 269 -2.07 -18.18 0.91
C ASN A 269 -1.43 -18.59 2.24
N GLN A 270 -2.26 -18.82 3.25
CA GLN A 270 -1.82 -19.24 4.59
C GLN A 270 -2.07 -20.74 4.77
N GLU A 271 -1.26 -21.61 4.18
CA GLU A 271 -1.24 -23.03 4.58
C GLU A 271 0.17 -23.63 4.61
N GLU A 272 0.46 -24.22 5.77
CA GLU A 272 1.59 -25.06 6.13
C GLU A 272 1.73 -26.32 5.25
N THR A 273 2.97 -26.61 4.90
CA THR A 273 3.62 -27.92 5.03
C THR A 273 2.71 -29.12 5.35
N ASN A 274 2.21 -29.83 4.34
CA ASN A 274 2.18 -31.30 4.36
C ASN A 274 1.88 -31.91 2.99
N SER A 275 2.78 -32.81 2.58
CA SER A 275 2.63 -33.86 1.56
C SER A 275 2.50 -33.48 0.08
N VAL A 276 3.64 -33.67 -0.59
CA VAL A 276 3.85 -34.07 -1.99
C VAL A 276 2.66 -34.81 -2.65
N SER A 277 2.04 -34.17 -3.64
CA SER A 277 1.51 -34.70 -4.91
C SER A 277 0.58 -33.62 -5.48
N SER A 278 0.54 -33.25 -6.75
CA SER A 278 0.94 -33.90 -7.99
C SER A 278 0.87 -32.83 -9.10
N ALA A 279 1.86 -32.84 -9.98
CA ALA A 279 1.87 -32.07 -11.21
C ALA A 279 0.67 -32.41 -12.10
N LEU A 280 0.08 -31.39 -12.74
CA LEU A 280 -0.15 -31.27 -14.18
C LEU A 280 -1.16 -30.14 -14.48
N SER A 281 -0.67 -28.99 -14.93
CA SER A 281 -1.45 -28.03 -15.72
C SER A 281 -0.52 -27.11 -16.53
N ASP A 282 0.07 -27.67 -17.59
CA ASP A 282 0.60 -26.91 -18.72
C ASP A 282 -0.55 -26.21 -19.46
N ASN A 283 -0.86 -24.96 -19.10
CA ASN A 283 -1.30 -23.92 -20.04
C ASN A 283 -1.49 -22.57 -19.31
N ALA A 284 -0.43 -21.78 -19.21
CA ALA A 284 -0.56 -20.34 -19.00
C ALA A 284 0.40 -19.64 -19.95
N VAL A 285 -0.19 -19.00 -20.96
CA VAL A 285 0.47 -17.95 -21.72
C VAL A 285 0.91 -16.90 -20.70
N SER A 286 2.22 -16.77 -20.50
CA SER A 286 2.84 -15.82 -19.57
C SER A 286 2.52 -14.38 -19.95
N SER A 287 1.45 -13.84 -19.36
CA SER A 287 1.19 -12.40 -19.31
C SER A 287 1.95 -11.77 -18.16
N SER A 288 3.28 -11.71 -18.27
CA SER A 288 4.12 -10.93 -17.36
C SER A 288 3.93 -9.43 -17.65
N SER A 289 3.01 -8.72 -16.99
CA SER A 289 3.05 -7.24 -16.89
C SER A 289 2.09 -6.58 -15.87
N GLY A 290 1.83 -7.20 -14.71
CA GLY A 290 0.94 -6.63 -13.68
C GLY A 290 1.64 -5.98 -12.48
N THR A 291 2.97 -6.08 -12.38
CA THR A 291 3.71 -5.65 -11.17
C THR A 291 4.37 -4.29 -11.35
N VAL A 292 4.24 -3.44 -10.33
CA VAL A 292 4.95 -2.17 -10.20
C VAL A 292 5.78 -2.21 -8.93
N THR A 293 7.10 -2.12 -9.10
CA THR A 293 8.04 -1.98 -7.98
C THR A 293 8.57 -0.55 -7.95
N GLN A 294 8.59 0.06 -6.76
CA GLN A 294 9.33 1.29 -6.52
C GLN A 294 10.20 1.12 -5.28
N SER A 295 11.24 1.94 -5.21
CA SER A 295 12.10 2.02 -4.05
C SER A 295 12.35 3.46 -3.65
N THR A 296 12.59 3.66 -2.37
CA THR A 296 13.01 4.95 -1.80
C THR A 296 14.15 4.72 -0.83
N LEU A 297 15.01 5.73 -0.67
CA LEU A 297 16.10 5.72 0.28
C LEU A 297 15.80 6.77 1.35
N VAL A 298 15.83 6.33 2.61
CA VAL A 298 15.53 7.15 3.77
C VAL A 298 16.81 7.29 4.59
N TYR A 299 17.32 8.50 4.71
CA TYR A 299 18.42 8.80 5.63
C TYR A 299 17.85 9.00 7.02
N LEU A 300 18.38 8.26 8.00
CA LEU A 300 17.95 8.37 9.39
C LEU A 300 18.73 9.54 10.03
N VAL A 301 18.01 10.62 10.33
CA VAL A 301 18.60 11.78 10.99
C VAL A 301 18.69 11.46 12.48
N MET A 302 19.89 11.20 12.97
CA MET A 302 20.14 11.03 14.40
C MET A 302 19.54 12.22 15.16
N SER A 303 18.52 11.98 15.99
CA SER A 303 17.94 13.01 16.85
C SER A 303 18.95 13.35 17.97
N ALA A 304 19.86 14.27 17.66
CA ALA A 304 20.62 15.20 18.50
C ALA A 304 21.33 14.74 19.81
N ASN A 305 21.22 13.48 20.26
CA ASN A 305 21.81 13.04 21.55
C ASN A 305 23.03 12.13 21.42
N PHE A 306 23.42 11.72 20.21
CA PHE A 306 24.74 11.15 19.96
C PHE A 306 25.79 12.26 20.01
N SER A 307 26.04 12.76 21.22
CA SER A 307 27.25 13.51 21.52
C SER A 307 28.39 12.52 21.35
N ARG A 308 28.95 12.47 20.15
CA ARG A 308 30.23 11.85 19.84
C ARG A 308 31.18 12.31 20.96
N GLU A 309 31.46 11.45 21.93
CA GLU A 309 32.58 11.67 22.84
C GLU A 309 33.82 11.69 21.94
N THR A 310 34.26 12.89 21.59
CA THR A 310 35.58 13.09 21.04
C THR A 310 36.57 12.84 22.18
N GLY A 311 36.81 11.56 22.47
CA GLY A 311 37.94 11.09 23.26
C GLY A 311 39.15 10.97 22.35
N GLY A 312 40.09 11.92 22.49
CA GLY A 312 41.38 11.95 21.78
C GLY A 312 42.00 13.33 21.74
#